data_AF-A0A183D3N6-F1
#
_entry.id   AF-A0A183D3N6-F1
#
_cell.length_a   1.000
_cell.length_b   1.000
_cell.length_c   1.000
_cell.angle_alpha   90.00
_cell.angle_beta   90.00
_cell.angle_gamma   90.00
#
_symmetry.space_group_name_H-M   'P 1'
#
loop_
_entity.id
_entity.type
_entity.pdbx_description
1 polymer ?
#
loop_
_entity_poly.entity_id
_entity_poly.type
_entity_poly.pdbx_seq_one_letter_code
_entity_poly.pdbx_strand_id
1 'polypeptide(L)'
;LKGISLLSLEFGTLSEENLALKNALVNAQRSIHMLQLRLNIDPSLTDSEVPQNAEKMCQTEDAEQPALNLELGASGQIRAQDEENNNIRKRYDQETAAALQKNMYQLIEAKIELKKLAADIRDVAHKELRCIRKSFETKVSCYVGSLVQRYLREVDARKRLHNKLVELSGNIRVFCRIRPAASESSEKLCVHIDPFDNSLITVDMANGERKKFNCDRAFSEKHTQADVNLLFC
;
A
#
# COMPACT_ATOMS: atom_id res chain seq x y z
N LEU A 1 18.34 -8.14 -32.44
CA LEU A 1 17.61 -9.06 -31.51
C LEU A 1 18.12 -9.02 -30.06
N LYS A 2 18.73 -7.93 -29.55
CA LYS A 2 19.30 -7.87 -28.17
C LYS A 2 18.46 -7.09 -27.12
N GLY A 3 17.28 -6.58 -27.48
CA GLY A 3 16.49 -5.69 -26.60
C GLY A 3 15.31 -6.32 -25.84
N ILE A 4 14.95 -7.57 -26.14
CA ILE A 4 13.72 -8.21 -25.62
C ILE A 4 13.96 -8.91 -24.27
N SER A 5 15.22 -9.14 -23.89
CA SER A 5 15.56 -9.93 -22.70
C SER A 5 15.46 -9.17 -21.39
N LEU A 6 15.94 -7.92 -21.32
CA LEU A 6 16.09 -7.22 -20.04
C LEU A 6 14.76 -6.83 -19.40
N LEU A 7 13.85 -6.24 -20.19
CA LEU A 7 12.54 -5.81 -19.71
C LEU A 7 11.66 -7.02 -19.33
N SER A 8 11.66 -8.08 -20.13
CA SER A 8 10.90 -9.31 -19.79
C SER A 8 11.41 -9.99 -18.52
N LEU A 9 12.72 -9.94 -18.26
CA LEU A 9 13.30 -10.46 -17.02
C LEU A 9 12.84 -9.62 -15.81
N GLU A 10 12.86 -8.30 -15.95
CA GLU A 10 12.48 -7.33 -14.92
C GLU A 10 10.98 -7.38 -14.58
N PHE A 11 10.12 -7.59 -15.59
CA PHE A 11 8.69 -7.83 -15.37
C PHE A 11 8.42 -9.21 -14.74
N GLY A 12 9.23 -10.22 -15.08
CA GLY A 12 9.17 -11.55 -14.46
C GLY A 12 9.49 -11.50 -12.97
N THR A 13 10.60 -10.86 -12.60
CA THR A 13 11.01 -10.69 -11.19
C THR A 13 10.00 -9.88 -10.39
N LEU A 14 9.48 -8.79 -10.98
CA LEU A 14 8.45 -7.97 -10.32
C LEU A 14 7.14 -8.74 -10.11
N SER A 15 6.78 -9.65 -11.02
CA SER A 15 5.60 -10.50 -10.87
C SER A 15 5.77 -11.54 -9.76
N GLU A 16 6.95 -12.15 -9.66
CA GLU A 16 7.28 -13.12 -8.60
C GLU A 16 7.33 -12.47 -7.22
N GLU A 17 7.96 -11.30 -7.10
CA GLU A 17 7.99 -10.51 -5.86
C GLU A 17 6.59 -10.11 -5.41
N ASN A 18 5.74 -9.64 -6.33
CA ASN A 18 4.35 -9.31 -6.02
C ASN A 18 3.54 -10.53 -5.56
N LEU A 19 3.78 -11.70 -6.13
CA LEU A 19 3.14 -12.94 -5.71
C LEU A 19 3.62 -13.38 -4.31
N ALA A 20 4.93 -13.26 -4.05
CA ALA A 20 5.51 -13.55 -2.74
C ALA A 20 4.96 -12.61 -1.65
N LEU A 21 4.86 -11.31 -1.94
CA LEU A 21 4.27 -10.32 -1.04
C LEU A 21 2.79 -10.59 -0.76
N LYS A 22 2.01 -10.97 -1.78
CA LYS A 22 0.61 -11.38 -1.59
C LYS A 22 0.49 -12.61 -0.69
N ASN A 23 1.32 -13.62 -0.92
CA ASN A 23 1.32 -14.84 -0.09
C ASN A 23 1.74 -14.53 1.35
N ALA A 24 2.75 -13.67 1.55
CA ALA A 24 3.19 -13.24 2.87
C ALA A 24 2.10 -12.45 3.62
N LEU A 25 1.39 -11.56 2.92
CA LEU A 25 0.27 -10.80 3.49
C LEU A 25 -0.86 -11.72 3.94
N VAL A 26 -1.27 -12.68 3.09
CA VAL A 26 -2.32 -13.65 3.42
C VAL A 26 -1.90 -14.51 4.63
N ASN A 27 -0.64 -14.93 4.70
CA ASN A 27 -0.13 -15.68 5.84
C ASN A 27 -0.09 -14.85 7.12
N ALA A 28 0.31 -13.57 7.03
CA ALA A 28 0.28 -12.65 8.17
C ALA A 28 -1.15 -12.41 8.68
N GLN A 29 -2.12 -12.23 7.77
CA GLN A 29 -3.54 -12.08 8.11
C GLN A 29 -4.10 -13.32 8.80
N ARG A 30 -3.75 -14.53 8.32
CA ARG A 30 -4.13 -15.80 8.98
C ARG A 30 -3.55 -15.91 10.38
N SER A 31 -2.27 -15.55 10.55
CA SER A 31 -1.62 -15.57 11.86
C SER A 31 -2.24 -14.56 12.83
N ILE A 32 -2.55 -13.35 12.36
CA ILE A 32 -3.27 -12.34 13.16
C ILE A 32 -4.63 -12.86 13.58
N HIS A 33 -5.39 -13.45 12.65
CA HIS A 33 -6.71 -14.02 12.95
C HIS A 33 -6.64 -15.15 13.98
N MET A 34 -5.66 -16.05 13.86
CA MET A 34 -5.42 -17.11 14.85
C MET A 34 -5.04 -16.56 16.23
N LEU A 35 -4.27 -15.47 16.29
CA LEU A 35 -3.94 -14.79 17.54
C LEU A 35 -5.16 -14.07 18.15
N GLN A 36 -5.98 -13.43 17.32
CA GLN A 36 -7.23 -12.78 17.74
C GLN A 36 -8.19 -13.80 18.37
N LEU A 37 -8.33 -14.98 17.76
CA LEU A 37 -9.13 -16.08 18.30
C LEU A 37 -8.55 -16.65 19.60
N ARG A 38 -7.22 -16.77 19.72
CA ARG A 38 -6.57 -17.25 20.96
C ARG A 38 -6.67 -16.26 22.12
N LEU A 39 -6.79 -14.97 21.83
CA LEU A 39 -6.83 -13.90 22.83
C LEU A 39 -8.24 -13.40 23.14
N ASN A 40 -9.31 -14.00 22.57
CA ASN A 40 -10.70 -13.53 22.69
C ASN A 40 -10.85 -12.03 22.38
N ILE A 41 -10.15 -11.52 21.36
CA ILE A 41 -10.22 -10.10 20.99
C ILE A 41 -11.33 -9.93 19.95
N ASP A 42 -12.42 -9.27 20.34
CA ASP A 42 -13.52 -8.94 19.44
C ASP A 42 -13.06 -8.01 18.28
N PRO A 43 -13.55 -8.19 17.04
CA PRO A 43 -13.11 -7.43 15.87
C PRO A 43 -13.52 -5.95 15.86
N SER A 44 -14.33 -5.50 16.82
CA SER A 44 -14.91 -4.15 16.87
C SER A 44 -14.06 -3.11 17.59
N LEU A 45 -12.87 -3.48 18.10
CA LEU A 45 -12.02 -2.60 18.92
C LEU A 45 -10.72 -2.15 18.23
N THR A 46 -10.58 -2.32 16.91
CA THR A 46 -9.37 -1.85 16.20
C THR A 46 -9.31 -0.33 15.96
N ASP A 47 -10.19 0.45 16.58
CA ASP A 47 -10.19 1.92 16.52
C ASP A 47 -10.38 2.59 17.89
N SER A 48 -9.88 1.97 18.97
CA SER A 48 -9.81 2.63 20.27
C SER A 48 -8.38 2.71 20.77
N GLU A 49 -8.05 3.94 21.15
CA GLU A 49 -6.81 4.42 21.72
C GLU A 49 -6.14 3.40 22.65
N VAL A 50 -4.81 3.34 22.55
CA VAL A 50 -3.94 2.60 23.48
C VAL A 50 -4.42 2.83 24.92
N PRO A 51 -4.85 1.80 25.66
CA PRO A 51 -5.29 1.98 27.04
C PRO A 51 -4.11 2.44 27.89
N GLN A 52 -4.10 3.73 28.25
CA GLN A 52 -3.25 4.28 29.31
C GLN A 52 -3.82 3.90 30.68
N ASN A 53 -4.06 2.63 30.96
CA ASN A 53 -4.61 2.20 32.25
C ASN A 53 -3.74 1.09 32.86
N ALA A 54 -2.56 1.48 33.33
CA ALA A 54 -1.77 0.71 34.29
C ALA A 54 -1.37 1.57 35.52
N GLU A 55 -2.10 2.65 35.82
CA GLU A 55 -1.93 3.44 37.03
C GLU A 55 -3.29 3.73 37.69
N LYS A 56 -3.88 2.73 38.36
CA LYS A 56 -4.95 2.78 39.40
C LYS A 56 -5.38 1.32 39.63
N MET A 57 -5.23 0.66 40.78
CA MET A 57 -5.39 1.06 42.17
C MET A 57 -4.42 0.25 43.06
N CYS A 58 -3.53 0.93 43.78
CA CYS A 58 -3.30 0.58 45.19
C CYS A 58 -4.09 1.62 45.97
N GLN A 59 -5.36 1.31 46.21
CA GLN A 59 -6.13 1.98 47.27
C GLN A 59 -5.80 1.19 48.53
N THR A 60 -4.92 1.72 49.36
CA THR A 60 -4.89 1.33 50.76
C THR A 60 -6.09 2.01 51.40
N GLU A 61 -7.17 1.25 51.59
CA GLU A 61 -8.25 1.67 52.48
C GLU A 61 -7.73 1.62 53.92
N ASP A 62 -8.01 2.70 54.63
CA ASP A 62 -7.83 2.87 56.06
C ASP A 62 -8.54 1.73 56.82
N ALA A 63 -7.79 0.97 57.61
CA ALA A 63 -8.36 0.03 58.57
C ALA A 63 -7.83 0.38 59.98
N GLU A 64 -8.75 0.90 60.78
CA GLU A 64 -8.63 1.17 62.19
C GLU A 64 -8.19 -0.07 62.98
N GLN A 65 -7.41 0.16 64.04
CA GLN A 65 -6.99 -0.87 64.99
C GLN A 65 -8.19 -1.49 65.74
N PRO A 66 -8.01 -2.70 66.30
CA PRO A 66 -8.39 -2.85 67.69
C PRO A 66 -7.24 -3.39 68.55
N ALA A 67 -7.03 -2.71 69.67
CA ALA A 67 -6.18 -3.16 70.76
C ALA A 67 -6.74 -4.46 71.37
N LEU A 68 -5.89 -5.48 71.50
CA LEU A 68 -6.10 -6.62 72.37
C LEU A 68 -5.04 -6.57 73.48
N ASN A 69 -5.40 -5.96 74.60
CA ASN A 69 -4.65 -6.06 75.85
C ASN A 69 -4.91 -7.44 76.46
N LEU A 70 -3.84 -8.18 76.74
CA LEU A 70 -3.87 -9.36 77.59
C LEU A 70 -2.88 -9.12 78.74
N GLU A 71 -3.40 -8.80 79.92
CA GLU A 71 -2.62 -8.70 81.16
C GLU A 71 -2.27 -10.10 81.67
N LEU A 72 -0.97 -10.38 81.82
CA LEU A 72 -0.45 -11.43 82.71
C LEU A 72 0.86 -10.93 83.33
N GLY A 73 0.89 -10.86 84.67
CA GLY A 73 1.96 -10.23 85.43
C GLY A 73 3.19 -11.11 85.71
N ALA A 74 4.33 -10.46 86.00
CA ALA A 74 5.38 -10.93 86.91
C ALA A 74 6.52 -9.89 87.10
N SER A 75 6.97 -9.73 88.35
CA SER A 75 8.31 -9.35 88.89
C SER A 75 9.11 -8.12 88.39
N GLY A 76 9.44 -7.25 89.35
CA GLY A 76 10.02 -5.90 89.18
C GLY A 76 11.55 -5.77 89.05
N GLN A 77 12.21 -6.58 88.23
CA GLN A 77 13.62 -6.32 87.83
C GLN A 77 13.86 -6.38 86.30
N ILE A 78 12.85 -6.75 85.51
CA ILE A 78 12.93 -6.90 84.04
C ILE A 78 12.50 -5.61 83.29
N ARG A 79 11.75 -4.71 83.96
CA ARG A 79 11.15 -3.52 83.34
C ARG A 79 12.14 -2.49 82.78
N ALA A 80 13.32 -2.31 83.39
CA ALA A 80 14.29 -1.29 82.96
C ALA A 80 15.06 -1.71 81.69
N GLN A 81 15.43 -2.99 81.56
CA GLN A 81 16.09 -3.53 80.36
C GLN A 81 15.13 -3.63 79.17
N ASP A 82 13.86 -3.94 79.43
CA ASP A 82 12.81 -3.98 78.40
C ASP A 82 12.48 -2.58 77.88
N GLU A 83 12.48 -1.54 78.73
CA GLU A 83 12.28 -0.14 78.32
C GLU A 83 13.43 0.39 77.47
N GLU A 84 14.68 0.07 77.81
CA GLU A 84 15.86 0.48 77.03
C GLU A 84 15.90 -0.24 75.66
N ASN A 85 15.60 -1.54 75.63
CA ASN A 85 15.45 -2.30 74.39
C ASN A 85 14.29 -1.78 73.52
N ASN A 86 13.19 -1.31 74.14
CA ASN A 86 12.06 -0.68 73.42
C ASN A 86 12.45 0.67 72.81
N ASN A 87 13.25 1.47 73.51
CA ASN A 87 13.71 2.77 73.04
C ASN A 87 14.75 2.64 71.91
N ILE A 88 15.62 1.64 71.96
CA ILE A 88 16.57 1.34 70.87
C ILE A 88 15.83 0.90 69.61
N ARG A 89 14.84 0.00 69.74
CA ARG A 89 13.97 -0.39 68.61
C ARG A 89 13.25 0.81 68.00
N LYS A 90 12.59 1.64 68.81
CA LYS A 90 11.91 2.86 68.32
C LYS A 90 12.84 3.81 67.56
N ARG A 91 14.09 3.98 68.01
CA ARG A 91 15.08 4.80 67.30
C ARG A 91 15.47 4.18 65.95
N TYR A 92 15.69 2.87 65.91
CA TYR A 92 15.97 2.14 64.68
C TYR A 92 14.80 2.19 63.68
N ASP A 93 13.58 2.01 64.19
CA ASP A 93 12.34 2.09 63.41
C ASP A 93 12.10 3.52 62.87
N GLN A 94 12.47 4.55 63.63
CA GLN A 94 12.32 5.94 63.21
C GLN A 94 13.40 6.37 62.19
N GLU A 95 14.63 5.89 62.34
CA GLU A 95 15.71 6.14 61.37
C GLU A 95 15.44 5.42 60.04
N THR A 96 14.95 4.18 60.08
CA THR A 96 14.52 3.45 58.89
C THR A 96 13.30 4.08 58.21
N ALA A 97 12.31 4.56 58.98
CA ALA A 97 11.17 5.31 58.44
C ALA A 97 11.59 6.61 57.74
N ALA A 98 12.54 7.35 58.31
CA ALA A 98 13.07 8.58 57.72
C ALA A 98 13.83 8.30 56.40
N ALA A 99 14.62 7.22 56.37
CA ALA A 99 15.31 6.78 55.15
C ALA A 99 14.32 6.36 54.05
N LEU A 100 13.25 5.64 54.41
CA LEU A 100 12.16 5.27 53.50
C LEU A 100 11.44 6.51 52.93
N GLN A 101 11.13 7.50 53.77
CA GLN A 101 10.55 8.77 53.32
C GLN A 101 11.46 9.47 52.30
N LYS A 102 12.76 9.57 52.58
CA LYS A 102 13.73 10.19 51.66
C LYS A 102 13.76 9.47 50.31
N ASN A 103 13.82 8.14 50.32
CA ASN A 103 13.78 7.34 49.10
C ASN A 103 12.47 7.54 48.33
N MET A 104 11.34 7.63 49.03
CA MET A 104 10.04 7.89 48.42
C MET A 104 9.98 9.25 47.71
N TYR A 105 10.54 10.31 48.32
CA TYR A 105 10.63 11.62 47.67
C TYR A 105 11.50 11.58 46.41
N GLN A 106 12.66 10.91 46.45
CA GLN A 106 13.54 10.75 45.29
C GLN A 106 12.87 9.97 44.14
N LEU A 107 12.10 8.94 44.47
CA LEU A 107 11.32 8.17 43.49
C LEU A 107 10.23 9.00 42.81
N ILE A 108 9.55 9.88 43.56
CA ILE A 108 8.54 10.79 43.01
C ILE A 108 9.17 11.80 42.05
N GLU A 109 10.33 12.36 42.43
CA GLU A 109 11.07 13.31 41.58
C GLU A 109 11.51 12.66 40.27
N ALA A 110 12.17 11.50 40.34
CA ALA A 110 12.58 10.74 39.16
C ALA A 110 11.38 10.35 38.27
N LYS A 111 10.23 9.99 38.87
CA LYS A 111 9.00 9.70 38.12
C LYS A 111 8.49 10.91 37.34
N ILE A 112 8.55 12.11 37.92
CA ILE A 112 8.14 13.35 37.25
C ILE A 112 9.07 13.64 36.06
N GLU A 113 10.38 13.50 36.26
CA GLU A 113 11.36 13.69 35.19
C GLU A 113 11.16 12.71 34.04
N LEU A 114 10.95 11.42 34.33
CA LEU A 114 10.66 10.40 33.31
C LEU A 114 9.38 10.71 32.54
N LYS A 115 8.32 11.19 33.21
CA LYS A 115 7.07 11.60 32.55
C LYS A 115 7.31 12.78 31.60
N LYS A 116 8.15 13.73 31.98
CA LYS A 116 8.51 14.91 31.17
C LYS A 116 9.34 14.50 29.95
N LEU A 117 10.37 13.69 30.14
CA LEU A 117 11.19 13.15 29.06
C LEU A 117 10.36 12.33 28.06
N ALA A 118 9.42 11.52 28.54
CA ALA A 118 8.52 10.76 27.67
C ALA A 118 7.60 11.66 26.83
N ALA A 119 7.16 12.81 27.38
CA ALA A 119 6.39 13.79 26.61
C ALA A 119 7.25 14.46 25.54
N ASP A 120 8.46 14.88 25.88
CA ASP A 120 9.40 15.52 24.94
C ASP A 120 9.76 14.57 23.78
N ILE A 121 9.99 13.28 24.06
CA ILE A 121 10.26 12.27 23.03
C ILE A 121 9.07 12.12 22.08
N ARG A 122 7.84 12.06 22.60
CA ARG A 122 6.64 11.99 21.76
C ARG A 122 6.52 13.21 20.85
N ASP A 123 6.76 14.40 21.38
CA ASP A 123 6.67 15.64 20.61
C ASP A 123 7.70 15.71 19.49
N VAL A 124 8.95 15.31 19.77
CA VAL A 124 10.01 15.24 18.75
C VAL A 124 9.64 14.19 17.70
N ALA A 125 9.21 12.99 18.10
CA ALA A 125 8.81 11.95 17.16
C ALA A 125 7.65 12.40 16.25
N HIS A 126 6.65 13.09 16.78
CA HIS A 126 5.54 13.65 15.99
C HIS A 126 5.99 14.74 15.01
N LYS A 127 6.93 15.60 15.41
CA LYS A 127 7.49 16.63 14.53
C LYS A 127 8.27 15.99 13.37
N GLU A 128 9.14 15.03 13.66
CA GLU A 128 9.92 14.32 12.65
C GLU A 128 9.01 13.56 11.67
N LEU A 129 8.03 12.82 12.17
CA LEU A 129 7.05 12.12 11.32
C LEU A 129 6.27 13.08 10.43
N ARG A 130 5.89 14.26 10.95
CA ARG A 130 5.22 15.30 10.15
C ARG A 130 6.12 15.83 9.04
N CYS A 131 7.39 16.10 9.34
CA CYS A 131 8.39 16.55 8.36
C CYS A 131 8.61 15.50 7.26
N ILE A 132 8.80 14.24 7.64
CA ILE A 132 8.96 13.12 6.72
C ILE A 132 7.73 12.99 5.81
N ARG A 133 6.53 12.99 6.39
CA ARG A 133 5.26 12.90 5.63
C ARG A 133 5.16 14.01 4.59
N LYS A 134 5.41 15.26 4.98
CA LYS A 134 5.32 16.42 4.07
C LYS A 134 6.37 16.36 2.96
N SER A 135 7.59 15.96 3.29
CA SER A 135 8.68 15.77 2.32
C SER A 135 8.33 14.68 1.30
N PHE A 136 7.79 13.56 1.78
CA PHE A 136 7.36 12.45 0.93
C PHE A 136 6.21 12.86 0.01
N GLU A 137 5.15 13.48 0.57
CA GLU A 137 4.00 13.96 -0.20
C GLU A 137 4.41 14.94 -1.30
N THR A 138 5.31 15.87 -1.00
CA THR A 138 5.84 16.82 -1.99
C THR A 138 6.61 16.09 -3.09
N LYS A 139 7.50 15.15 -2.74
CA LYS A 139 8.26 14.37 -3.73
C LYS A 139 7.36 13.54 -4.63
N VAL A 140 6.37 12.86 -4.05
CA VAL A 140 5.39 12.06 -4.81
C VAL A 140 4.56 12.95 -5.73
N SER A 141 4.04 14.07 -5.22
CA SER A 141 3.25 15.01 -6.01
C SER A 141 4.03 15.59 -7.19
N CYS A 142 5.29 16.01 -6.96
CA CYS A 142 6.18 16.48 -8.02
C CYS A 142 6.47 15.39 -9.06
N TYR A 143 6.77 14.16 -8.62
CA TYR A 143 7.06 13.05 -9.52
C TYR A 143 5.84 12.69 -10.38
N VAL A 144 4.67 12.53 -9.76
CA VAL A 144 3.40 12.23 -10.45
C VAL A 144 3.06 13.36 -11.42
N GLY A 145 3.18 14.62 -11.00
CA GLY A 145 2.95 15.78 -11.87
C GLY A 145 3.87 15.76 -13.10
N SER A 146 5.15 15.44 -12.92
CA SER A 146 6.10 15.33 -14.04
C SER A 146 5.74 14.18 -14.99
N LEU A 147 5.27 13.06 -14.46
CA LEU A 147 4.87 11.90 -15.26
C LEU A 147 3.62 12.21 -16.09
N VAL A 148 2.62 12.84 -15.48
CA VAL A 148 1.41 13.32 -16.18
C VAL A 148 1.78 14.30 -17.29
N GLN A 149 2.66 15.27 -17.03
CA GLN A 149 3.11 16.19 -18.07
C GLN A 149 3.85 15.51 -19.22
N ARG A 150 4.65 14.47 -18.95
CA ARG A 150 5.33 13.70 -20.00
C ARG A 150 4.33 12.89 -20.82
N TYR A 151 3.35 12.28 -20.15
CA TYR A 151 2.28 11.54 -20.80
C TYR A 151 1.44 12.44 -21.71
N LEU A 152 1.00 13.61 -21.24
CA LEU A 152 0.23 14.55 -22.05
C LEU A 152 1.01 15.03 -23.28
N ARG A 153 2.30 15.33 -23.12
CA ARG A 153 3.17 15.68 -24.25
C ARG A 153 3.28 14.55 -25.29
N GLU A 154 3.36 13.31 -24.83
CA GLU A 154 3.39 12.13 -25.70
C GLU A 154 2.06 11.97 -26.44
N VAL A 155 0.94 12.08 -25.75
CA VAL A 155 -0.41 11.98 -26.35
C VAL A 155 -0.59 13.05 -27.43
N ASP A 156 -0.19 14.28 -27.16
CA ASP A 156 -0.26 15.37 -28.12
C ASP A 156 0.68 15.13 -29.31
N ALA A 157 1.89 14.61 -29.07
CA ALA A 157 2.81 14.24 -30.14
C ALA A 157 2.22 13.11 -31.01
N ARG A 158 1.64 12.07 -30.40
CA ARG A 158 0.96 10.98 -31.12
C ARG A 158 -0.18 11.52 -31.98
N LYS A 159 -1.03 12.40 -31.44
CA LYS A 159 -2.12 13.04 -32.19
C LYS A 159 -1.61 13.85 -33.37
N ARG A 160 -0.59 14.70 -33.15
CA ARG A 160 0.01 15.52 -34.23
C ARG A 160 0.62 14.65 -35.33
N LEU A 161 1.38 13.63 -34.96
CA LEU A 161 2.00 12.71 -35.92
C LEU A 161 0.95 11.89 -36.67
N HIS A 162 -0.08 11.42 -35.98
CA HIS A 162 -1.20 10.71 -36.60
C HIS A 162 -1.93 11.60 -37.60
N ASN A 163 -2.30 12.82 -37.22
CA ASN A 163 -2.94 13.76 -38.14
C ASN A 163 -2.04 14.04 -39.34
N LYS A 164 -0.72 14.23 -39.12
CA LYS A 164 0.19 14.48 -40.23
C LYS A 164 0.30 13.29 -41.17
N LEU A 165 0.32 12.08 -40.63
CA LEU A 165 0.31 10.85 -41.43
C LEU A 165 -0.99 10.75 -42.25
N VAL A 166 -2.14 11.05 -41.65
CA VAL A 166 -3.43 11.08 -42.35
C VAL A 166 -3.44 12.12 -43.47
N GLU A 167 -2.96 13.34 -43.22
CA GLU A 167 -2.85 14.40 -44.23
C GLU A 167 -1.96 13.98 -45.41
N LEU A 168 -0.80 13.38 -45.12
CA LEU A 168 0.14 12.91 -46.14
C LEU A 168 -0.41 11.74 -46.94
N SER A 169 -1.16 10.84 -46.30
CA SER A 169 -1.87 9.75 -46.98
C SER A 169 -3.12 10.20 -47.72
N GLY A 170 -3.56 11.45 -47.53
CA GLY A 170 -4.81 11.97 -48.07
C GLY A 170 -5.98 11.81 -47.09
N ASN A 171 -6.78 12.89 -47.00
CA ASN A 171 -7.96 12.95 -46.13
C ASN A 171 -9.13 12.10 -46.66
N ILE A 172 -9.20 11.89 -47.97
CA ILE A 172 -10.18 11.01 -48.61
C ILE A 172 -9.47 9.69 -48.90
N ARG A 173 -10.06 8.59 -48.43
CA ARG A 173 -9.56 7.24 -48.67
C ARG A 173 -10.61 6.43 -49.41
N VAL A 174 -10.20 5.77 -50.49
CA VAL A 174 -11.01 4.88 -51.31
C VAL A 174 -10.48 3.47 -51.12
N PHE A 175 -11.30 2.63 -50.48
CA PHE A 175 -11.02 1.22 -50.31
C PHE A 175 -11.94 0.41 -51.21
N CYS A 176 -11.42 -0.67 -51.80
CA CYS A 176 -12.24 -1.60 -52.58
C CYS A 176 -12.28 -2.96 -51.90
N ARG A 177 -13.45 -3.59 -51.83
CA ARG A 177 -13.60 -4.94 -51.29
C ARG A 177 -14.32 -5.82 -52.29
N ILE A 178 -13.65 -6.88 -52.72
CA ILE A 178 -14.21 -7.94 -53.55
C ILE A 178 -15.01 -8.86 -52.62
N ARG A 179 -16.31 -8.99 -52.89
CA ARG A 179 -17.18 -9.89 -52.15
C ARG A 179 -16.97 -11.32 -52.65
N PRO A 180 -16.85 -12.34 -51.77
CA PRO A 180 -16.79 -13.74 -52.19
C PRO A 180 -18.01 -14.11 -53.04
N ALA A 181 -17.78 -14.85 -54.13
CA ALA A 181 -18.85 -15.38 -54.97
C ALA A 181 -19.79 -16.28 -54.16
N ALA A 182 -21.10 -16.12 -54.36
CA ALA A 182 -22.09 -17.04 -53.80
C ALA A 182 -21.99 -18.39 -54.53
N SER A 183 -22.23 -19.49 -53.83
CA SER A 183 -22.01 -20.87 -54.31
C SER A 183 -22.79 -21.26 -55.58
N GLU A 184 -23.72 -20.44 -56.05
CA GLU A 184 -24.58 -20.73 -57.20
C GLU A 184 -24.10 -20.08 -58.53
N SER A 185 -23.13 -19.16 -58.49
CA SER A 185 -22.58 -18.53 -59.69
C SER A 185 -21.19 -19.06 -60.01
N SER A 186 -21.10 -19.99 -60.95
CA SER A 186 -19.86 -20.55 -61.51
C SER A 186 -19.24 -19.65 -62.60
N GLU A 187 -19.45 -18.33 -62.52
CA GLU A 187 -18.78 -17.38 -63.40
C GLU A 187 -17.39 -17.08 -62.83
N LYS A 188 -16.36 -17.24 -63.68
CA LYS A 188 -14.97 -16.99 -63.29
C LYS A 188 -14.83 -15.54 -62.79
N LEU A 189 -14.23 -15.38 -61.62
CA LEU A 189 -13.90 -14.07 -61.03
C LEU A 189 -13.15 -13.21 -62.06
N CYS A 190 -13.81 -12.15 -62.55
CA CYS A 190 -13.26 -11.22 -63.53
C CYS A 190 -12.47 -10.06 -62.91
N VAL A 191 -12.28 -10.08 -61.58
CA VAL A 191 -11.60 -9.03 -60.82
C VAL A 191 -10.34 -9.59 -60.20
N HIS A 192 -9.21 -8.97 -60.50
CA HIS A 192 -7.88 -9.36 -60.04
C HIS A 192 -7.21 -8.21 -59.28
N ILE A 193 -6.58 -8.53 -58.16
CA ILE A 193 -5.70 -7.61 -57.43
C ILE A 193 -4.26 -7.97 -57.78
N ASP A 194 -3.41 -6.97 -57.99
CA ASP A 194 -2.00 -7.21 -58.26
C ASP A 194 -1.32 -7.89 -57.06
N PRO A 195 -0.55 -8.99 -57.24
CA PRO A 195 0.11 -9.69 -56.14
C PRO A 195 1.18 -8.87 -55.41
N PHE A 196 1.73 -7.85 -56.06
CA PHE A 196 2.80 -6.98 -55.56
C PHE A 196 2.28 -5.59 -55.18
N ASP A 197 1.09 -5.20 -55.66
CA ASP A 197 0.48 -3.91 -55.39
C ASP A 197 -1.00 -4.01 -55.01
N ASN A 198 -1.27 -3.95 -53.71
CA ASN A 198 -2.63 -3.99 -53.17
C ASN A 198 -3.45 -2.72 -53.46
N SER A 199 -2.89 -1.69 -54.12
CA SER A 199 -3.62 -0.49 -54.54
C SER A 199 -4.27 -0.64 -55.92
N LEU A 200 -3.81 -1.59 -56.74
CA LEU A 200 -4.19 -1.75 -58.13
C LEU A 200 -5.17 -2.91 -58.35
N ILE A 201 -6.30 -2.60 -58.96
CA ILE A 201 -7.35 -3.57 -59.31
C ILE A 201 -7.51 -3.61 -60.82
N THR A 202 -7.57 -4.81 -61.35
CA THR A 202 -7.77 -5.09 -62.77
C THR A 202 -9.09 -5.82 -62.96
N VAL A 203 -9.97 -5.29 -63.80
CA VAL A 203 -11.27 -5.89 -64.13
C VAL A 203 -11.28 -6.27 -65.60
N ASP A 204 -11.51 -7.56 -65.87
CA ASP A 204 -11.69 -8.11 -67.21
C ASP A 204 -13.16 -7.99 -67.61
N MET A 205 -13.43 -7.15 -68.60
CA MET A 205 -14.78 -6.86 -69.07
C MET A 205 -15.22 -7.92 -70.08
N ALA A 206 -16.54 -8.16 -70.19
CA ALA A 206 -17.09 -9.17 -71.10
C ALA A 206 -16.80 -8.91 -72.60
N ASN A 207 -16.45 -7.67 -72.96
CA ASN A 207 -16.02 -7.28 -74.31
C ASN A 207 -14.53 -7.57 -74.60
N GLY A 208 -13.80 -8.17 -73.66
CA GLY A 208 -12.36 -8.45 -73.76
C GLY A 208 -11.46 -7.28 -73.39
N GLU A 209 -12.01 -6.14 -73.01
CA GLU A 209 -11.25 -4.98 -72.52
C GLU A 209 -10.85 -5.18 -71.05
N ARG A 210 -9.64 -4.75 -70.69
CA ARG A 210 -9.13 -4.82 -69.32
C ARG A 210 -9.01 -3.42 -68.74
N LYS A 211 -9.79 -3.12 -67.69
CA LYS A 211 -9.77 -1.82 -67.00
C LYS A 211 -8.97 -1.90 -65.71
N LYS A 212 -8.17 -0.87 -65.45
CA LYS A 212 -7.37 -0.74 -64.24
C LYS A 212 -7.90 0.40 -63.38
N PHE A 213 -8.04 0.15 -62.09
CA PHE A 213 -8.48 1.11 -61.09
C PHE A 213 -7.45 1.19 -59.98
N ASN A 214 -7.15 2.41 -59.54
CA ASN A 214 -6.25 2.65 -58.42
C ASN A 214 -7.06 3.09 -57.19
N CYS A 215 -6.71 2.56 -56.03
CA CYS A 215 -7.36 2.82 -54.76
C CYS A 215 -6.35 2.74 -53.61
N ASP A 216 -6.66 3.21 -52.41
CA ASP A 216 -5.72 3.18 -51.29
C ASP A 216 -5.38 1.74 -50.86
N ARG A 217 -6.38 0.84 -50.91
CA ARG A 217 -6.19 -0.60 -50.68
C ARG A 217 -7.37 -1.41 -51.19
N ALA A 218 -7.07 -2.55 -51.82
CA ALA A 218 -8.01 -3.54 -52.29
C ALA A 218 -8.01 -4.79 -51.37
N PHE A 219 -9.19 -5.29 -51.05
CA PHE A 219 -9.40 -6.52 -50.29
C PHE A 219 -9.95 -7.61 -51.20
N SER A 220 -9.24 -8.72 -51.30
CA SER A 220 -9.73 -9.93 -51.97
C SER A 220 -10.82 -10.63 -51.16
N GLU A 221 -11.50 -11.58 -51.80
CA GLU A 221 -12.52 -12.44 -51.19
C GLU A 221 -12.06 -13.17 -49.92
N LYS A 222 -10.74 -13.37 -49.76
CA LYS A 222 -10.15 -14.05 -48.60
C LYS A 222 -10.11 -13.19 -47.35
N HIS A 223 -10.25 -11.87 -47.48
CA HIS A 223 -10.17 -10.95 -46.35
C HIS A 223 -11.49 -10.94 -45.56
N THR A 224 -11.36 -11.08 -44.25
CA THR A 224 -12.48 -11.09 -43.31
C THR A 224 -12.93 -9.68 -42.95
N GLN A 225 -14.07 -9.57 -42.28
CA GLN A 225 -14.53 -8.27 -41.76
C GLN A 225 -13.56 -7.69 -40.73
N ALA A 226 -12.89 -8.52 -39.93
CA ALA A 226 -11.91 -8.06 -38.95
C ALA A 226 -10.72 -7.38 -39.65
N ASP A 227 -10.24 -7.96 -40.75
CA ASP A 227 -9.11 -7.39 -41.52
C ASP A 227 -9.43 -6.00 -42.08
N VAL A 228 -10.68 -5.79 -42.49
CA VAL A 228 -11.15 -4.49 -42.97
C VAL A 228 -11.28 -3.50 -41.80
N ASN A 229 -11.81 -3.94 -40.66
CA ASN A 229 -12.00 -3.08 -39.49
C ASN A 229 -10.67 -2.54 -38.91
N LEU A 230 -9.57 -3.29 -39.03
CA LEU A 230 -8.24 -2.88 -38.58
C LEU A 230 -7.70 -1.61 -39.27
N LEU A 231 -8.30 -1.18 -40.38
CA LEU A 231 -7.90 0.04 -41.10
C LEU A 231 -8.67 1.29 -40.68
N PHE A 232 -9.76 1.11 -39.93
CA PHE A 232 -10.64 2.18 -39.47
C PHE A 232 -10.55 2.44 -37.96
N CYS A 233 -9.86 1.57 -37.21
CA CYS A 233 -9.52 1.74 -35.79
C CYS A 233 -8.10 2.29 -35.63
#